data_AF-A0A9Q1IEG6-F1
#
_entry.id   AF-A0A9Q1IEG6-F1
#
_cell.length_a   1.000
_cell.length_b   1.000
_cell.length_c   1.000
_cell.angle_alpha   90.00
_cell.angle_beta   90.00
_cell.angle_gamma   90.00
#
_symmetry.space_group_name_H-M   'P 1'
#
loop_
_entity.id
_entity.type
_entity.pdbx_description
1 polymer ?
#
loop_
_entity_poly.entity_id
_entity_poly.type
_entity_poly.pdbx_seq_one_letter_code
_entity_poly.pdbx_strand_id
1 'polypeptide(L)'
;MEGVSYEIHITYGCEGEEPRSHICAPNTTTAVLSDLKPGMEYNFNLTAVLPNGSCSKISSASVHTRNSLDELAMDLGLEHYLKNKLTLSKVLEIDGETLTDERIQSLKSLPWCFLRKLMMVNVTARSVGCEAKQDMAPQNLDSLQHNTDNPQGHSNIVNPLDLITAIFLCSDGFLQQEMVLKMSMCQFSVPLLLPKCDAQECTLMLWAVGLGNSSLSKSHILNQVISNPQQYHDTFVHKNMDCSDTPRRISNGLVEISWYLPCGNQNSDVLSKPLAVTNLRGDLNYFKTQYSFLC
;
A
#
# COMPACT_ATOMS: atom_id res chain seq x y z
N MET A 1 18.89 -8.69 49.94
CA MET A 1 17.86 -7.65 50.06
C MET A 1 16.65 -8.15 49.30
N GLU A 2 15.64 -8.64 50.02
CA GLU A 2 14.37 -9.02 49.42
C GLU A 2 13.74 -7.76 48.82
N GLY A 3 13.51 -7.76 47.51
CA GLY A 3 12.87 -6.64 46.83
C GLY A 3 11.46 -6.46 47.37
N VAL A 4 11.12 -5.24 47.78
CA VAL A 4 9.74 -4.90 48.16
C VAL A 4 8.86 -5.20 46.96
N SER A 5 7.85 -6.06 47.13
CA SER A 5 6.94 -6.40 46.03
C SER A 5 6.12 -5.17 45.64
N TYR A 6 5.94 -4.91 44.34
CA TYR A 6 5.10 -3.83 43.83
C TYR A 6 4.38 -4.25 42.54
N GLU A 7 3.26 -3.58 42.25
CA GLU A 7 2.54 -3.69 40.97
C GLU A 7 2.59 -2.35 40.24
N ILE A 8 2.65 -2.39 38.91
CA ILE A 8 2.57 -1.18 38.09
C ILE A 8 1.16 -1.08 37.52
N HIS A 9 0.48 0.03 37.81
CA HIS A 9 -0.80 0.38 37.24
C HIS A 9 -0.55 1.36 36.09
N ILE A 10 -1.02 1.00 34.90
CA ILE A 10 -0.91 1.82 33.69
C ILE A 10 -2.31 2.27 33.31
N THR A 11 -2.54 3.57 33.19
CA THR A 11 -3.75 4.13 32.57
C THR A 11 -3.36 4.84 31.29
N TYR A 12 -4.07 4.56 30.20
CA TYR A 12 -3.72 5.11 28.89
C TYR A 12 -4.95 5.41 28.03
N GLY A 13 -4.87 6.45 27.20
CA GLY A 13 -5.96 6.85 26.33
C GLY A 13 -5.52 7.84 25.26
N CYS A 14 -6.31 7.93 24.20
CA CYS A 14 -6.20 8.96 23.18
C CYS A 14 -7.30 10.01 23.39
N GLU A 15 -7.09 11.21 22.84
CA GLU A 15 -8.03 12.32 23.00
C GLU A 15 -9.43 11.94 22.45
N GLY A 16 -10.47 12.17 23.24
CA GLY A 16 -11.86 11.85 22.88
C GLY A 16 -12.31 10.40 23.15
N GLU A 17 -11.46 9.53 23.67
CA GLU A 17 -11.82 8.16 24.09
C GLU A 17 -11.75 7.98 25.61
N GLU A 18 -12.54 7.04 26.15
CA GLU A 18 -12.42 6.67 27.56
C GLU A 18 -11.05 6.03 27.84
N PRO A 19 -10.33 6.47 28.90
CA PRO A 19 -9.05 5.89 29.26
C PRO A 19 -9.18 4.43 29.68
N ARG A 20 -8.27 3.60 29.17
CA ARG A 20 -8.14 2.19 29.54
C ARG A 20 -7.14 2.03 30.68
N SER A 21 -7.23 0.94 31.44
CA SER A 21 -6.30 0.60 32.50
C SER A 21 -5.74 -0.81 32.35
N HIS A 22 -4.48 -1.00 32.73
CA HIS A 22 -3.80 -2.29 32.77
C HIS A 22 -2.98 -2.40 34.06
N ILE A 23 -3.06 -3.55 34.72
CA ILE A 23 -2.28 -3.84 35.93
C ILE A 23 -1.25 -4.90 35.56
N CYS A 24 0.03 -4.56 35.73
CA CYS A 24 1.13 -5.46 35.42
C CYS A 24 1.29 -6.52 36.52
N ALA A 25 1.84 -7.68 36.15
CA ALA A 25 2.19 -8.69 37.15
C ALA A 25 3.20 -8.15 38.18
N PRO A 26 3.20 -8.66 39.42
CA PRO A 26 4.09 -8.17 40.48
C PRO A 26 5.57 -8.22 40.06
N ASN A 27 6.31 -7.18 40.42
CA ASN A 27 7.77 -7.06 40.17
C ASN A 27 8.18 -7.07 38.70
N THR A 28 7.28 -6.74 37.78
CA THR A 28 7.59 -6.57 36.36
C THR A 28 7.97 -5.12 36.05
N THR A 29 8.90 -4.96 35.11
CA THR A 29 9.37 -3.65 34.61
C THR A 29 8.91 -3.37 33.18
N THR A 30 8.26 -4.33 32.54
CA THR A 30 7.80 -4.26 31.14
C THR A 30 6.37 -4.75 31.04
N ALA A 31 5.59 -4.12 30.16
CA ALA A 31 4.25 -4.54 29.80
C ALA A 31 4.04 -4.35 28.29
N VAL A 32 3.27 -5.25 27.68
CA VAL A 32 2.89 -5.17 26.27
C VAL A 32 1.42 -4.82 26.20
N LEU A 33 1.11 -3.69 25.59
CA LEU A 33 -0.26 -3.22 25.38
C LEU A 33 -0.62 -3.43 23.92
N SER A 34 -1.54 -4.36 23.66
CA SER A 34 -2.10 -4.65 22.34
C SER A 34 -3.34 -3.79 22.07
N ASP A 35 -3.85 -3.83 20.84
CA ASP A 35 -5.14 -3.22 20.46
C ASP A 35 -5.21 -1.68 20.54
N LEU A 36 -4.06 -1.03 20.33
CA LEU A 36 -3.99 0.41 20.08
C LEU A 36 -4.40 0.69 18.62
N LYS A 37 -5.17 1.75 18.41
CA LYS A 37 -5.60 2.17 17.07
C LYS A 37 -4.43 2.83 16.34
N PRO A 38 -4.12 2.44 15.10
CA PRO A 38 -3.04 3.05 14.32
C PRO A 38 -3.27 4.55 14.05
N GLY A 39 -2.20 5.35 14.03
CA GLY A 39 -2.25 6.79 13.70
C GLY A 39 -2.79 7.70 14.81
N MET A 40 -2.93 7.18 16.03
CA MET A 40 -3.42 7.91 17.20
C MET A 40 -2.29 8.23 18.18
N GLU A 41 -2.36 9.40 18.83
CA GLU A 41 -1.51 9.75 19.96
C GLU A 41 -2.14 9.24 21.27
N TYR A 42 -1.35 8.50 22.04
CA TYR A 42 -1.74 7.95 23.33
C TYR A 42 -0.90 8.56 24.45
N ASN A 43 -1.57 8.97 25.52
CA ASN A 43 -0.93 9.37 26.77
C ASN A 43 -0.99 8.21 27.76
N PHE A 44 0.15 7.84 28.32
CA PHE A 44 0.31 6.76 29.31
C PHE A 44 0.70 7.38 30.65
N ASN A 45 -0.01 7.00 31.71
CA ASN A 45 0.28 7.37 33.08
C ASN A 45 0.57 6.09 33.88
N LEU A 46 1.72 6.03 34.53
CA LEU A 46 2.21 4.89 35.27
C LEU A 46 2.28 5.22 36.76
N THR A 47 1.80 4.30 37.59
CA THR A 47 1.85 4.39 39.06
C THR A 47 2.30 3.06 39.64
N ALA A 48 3.33 3.06 40.48
CA ALA A 48 3.72 1.87 41.23
C ALA A 48 2.91 1.81 42.54
N VAL A 49 2.33 0.65 42.84
CA VAL A 49 1.49 0.40 44.00
C VAL A 49 2.11 -0.68 44.86
N LEU A 50 2.29 -0.37 46.15
CA LEU A 50 2.80 -1.31 47.15
C LEU A 50 1.65 -2.13 47.77
N PRO A 51 1.94 -3.31 48.36
CA PRO A 51 0.93 -4.15 49.03
C PRO A 51 0.17 -3.46 50.17
N ASN A 52 0.77 -2.42 50.77
CA ASN A 52 0.13 -1.59 51.81
C ASN A 52 -0.81 -0.51 51.23
N GLY A 53 -1.00 -0.47 49.91
CA GLY A 53 -1.85 0.50 49.20
C GLY A 53 -1.17 1.84 48.91
N SER A 54 0.09 2.04 49.30
CA SER A 54 0.82 3.27 49.00
C SER A 54 1.22 3.32 47.52
N CYS A 55 0.99 4.48 46.91
CA CYS A 55 1.27 4.72 45.49
C CYS A 55 2.47 5.65 45.29
N SER A 56 3.24 5.42 44.23
CA SER A 56 4.24 6.37 43.75
C SER A 56 3.59 7.62 43.14
N LYS A 57 4.41 8.64 42.87
CA LYS A 57 4.01 9.72 41.96
C LYS A 57 3.74 9.13 40.56
N ILE A 58 2.76 9.69 39.87
CA ILE A 58 2.45 9.36 38.48
C ILE A 58 3.62 9.80 37.58
N SER A 59 4.05 8.90 36.71
CA SER A 59 4.96 9.19 35.60
C SER A 59 4.20 9.11 34.28
N SER A 60 4.33 10.14 33.45
CA SER A 60 3.57 10.24 32.19
C SER A 60 4.50 10.19 30.96
N ALA A 61 4.03 9.57 29.89
CA ALA A 61 4.70 9.55 28.59
C ALA A 61 3.66 9.52 27.46
N SER A 62 4.02 10.09 26.30
CA SER A 62 3.14 10.12 25.12
C SER A 62 3.78 9.36 23.98
N VAL A 63 2.98 8.58 23.25
CA VAL A 63 3.43 7.79 22.10
C VAL A 63 2.45 7.93 20.96
N HIS A 64 2.95 8.21 19.77
CA HIS A 64 2.15 8.18 18.54
C HIS A 64 2.28 6.80 17.89
N THR A 65 1.14 6.14 17.70
CA THR A 65 1.07 4.89 16.95
C THR A 65 1.23 5.18 15.45
N ARG A 66 1.97 4.34 14.73
CA ARG A 66 2.09 4.49 13.28
C ARG A 66 0.85 3.93 12.60
N ASN A 67 0.46 4.55 11.49
CA ASN A 67 -0.52 3.95 10.59
C ASN A 67 0.18 3.13 9.49
N SER A 68 -0.59 2.32 8.75
CA SER A 68 -0.05 1.46 7.69
C SER A 68 0.67 2.21 6.57
N LEU A 69 0.33 3.49 6.34
CA LEU A 69 1.04 4.34 5.38
C LEU A 69 2.40 4.77 5.93
N ASP A 70 2.49 5.16 7.20
CA ASP A 70 3.77 5.55 7.81
C ASP A 70 4.75 4.37 7.83
N GLU A 71 4.27 3.18 8.18
CA GLU A 71 5.08 1.96 8.15
C GLU A 71 5.56 1.63 6.73
N LEU A 72 4.65 1.65 5.74
CA LEU A 72 5.04 1.36 4.36
C LEU A 72 5.99 2.42 3.81
N ALA A 73 5.76 3.70 4.14
CA ALA A 73 6.64 4.77 3.72
C ALA A 73 8.06 4.56 4.29
N MET A 74 8.20 4.15 5.55
CA MET A 74 9.50 3.83 6.13
C MET A 74 10.19 2.64 5.43
N ASP A 75 9.44 1.58 5.12
CA ASP A 75 9.97 0.41 4.40
C ASP A 75 10.47 0.79 3.00
N LEU A 76 9.77 1.72 2.34
CA LEU A 76 10.10 2.24 1.01
C LEU A 76 11.09 3.41 1.02
N GLY A 77 11.50 3.93 2.19
CA GLY A 77 12.37 5.11 2.27
C GLY A 77 11.70 6.42 1.82
N LEU A 78 10.37 6.50 1.96
CA LEU A 78 9.54 7.62 1.55
C LEU A 78 9.03 8.48 2.73
N GLU A 79 9.39 8.15 3.97
CA GLU A 79 8.83 8.77 5.18
C GLU A 79 9.00 10.30 5.23
N HIS A 80 10.11 10.83 4.71
CA HIS A 80 10.34 12.27 4.63
C HIS A 80 9.37 12.96 3.65
N TYR A 81 8.98 12.25 2.59
CA TYR A 81 8.12 12.78 1.53
C TYR A 81 6.63 12.80 1.89
N LEU A 82 6.24 12.19 3.01
CA LEU A 82 4.90 12.39 3.56
C LEU A 82 4.64 13.87 3.91
N LYS A 83 5.66 14.55 4.46
CA LYS A 83 5.62 15.97 4.81
C LYS A 83 6.18 16.87 3.70
N ASN A 84 7.34 16.53 3.16
CA ASN A 84 8.06 17.34 2.17
C ASN A 84 7.99 16.68 0.80
N LYS A 85 6.99 17.04 -0.02
CA LYS A 85 6.63 16.28 -1.23
C LYS A 85 7.79 16.07 -2.20
N LEU A 86 7.85 14.86 -2.77
CA LEU A 86 8.77 14.50 -3.85
C LEU A 86 8.39 15.28 -5.11
N THR A 87 9.38 15.90 -5.75
CA THR A 87 9.18 16.78 -6.90
C THR A 87 9.64 16.12 -8.20
N LEU A 88 9.10 16.60 -9.32
CA LEU A 88 9.52 16.12 -10.65
C LEU A 88 11.01 16.38 -10.90
N SER A 89 11.53 17.53 -10.49
CA SER A 89 12.96 17.86 -10.60
C SER A 89 13.82 16.79 -9.92
N LYS A 90 13.42 16.34 -8.72
CA LYS A 90 14.18 15.33 -7.98
C LYS A 90 14.18 13.97 -8.67
N VAL A 91 13.09 13.60 -9.34
CA VAL A 91 12.97 12.33 -10.07
C VAL A 91 13.77 12.34 -11.38
N LEU A 92 13.87 13.50 -12.03
CA LEU A 92 14.59 13.67 -13.29
C LEU A 92 16.09 13.98 -13.11
N GLU A 93 16.56 14.17 -11.87
CA GLU A 93 17.98 14.32 -11.57
C GLU A 93 18.75 13.07 -12.01
N ILE A 94 19.81 13.25 -12.80
CA ILE A 94 20.75 12.21 -13.17
C ILE A 94 21.85 12.17 -12.11
N ASP A 95 21.88 11.13 -11.30
CA ASP A 95 22.95 10.83 -10.35
C ASP A 95 23.82 9.65 -10.81
N GLY A 96 24.96 9.43 -10.14
CA GLY A 96 25.86 8.30 -10.45
C GLY A 96 25.23 6.91 -10.23
N GLU A 97 24.19 6.82 -9.38
CA GLU A 97 23.39 5.61 -9.13
C GLU A 97 22.31 5.40 -10.20
N THR A 98 22.14 6.34 -11.15
CA THR A 98 21.18 6.26 -12.27
C THR A 98 21.71 5.41 -13.41
N LEU A 99 23.01 5.16 -13.45
CA LEU A 99 23.71 4.47 -14.54
C LEU A 99 23.94 2.98 -14.26
N THR A 100 23.70 2.52 -13.04
CA THR A 100 23.85 1.11 -12.68
C THR A 100 22.47 0.44 -12.67
N ASP A 101 22.28 -0.52 -13.58
CA ASP A 101 21.12 -1.42 -13.63
C ASP A 101 21.24 -2.49 -12.51
N GLU A 102 21.63 -2.04 -11.31
CA GLU A 102 21.98 -2.91 -10.20
C GLU A 102 20.73 -3.61 -9.65
N ARG A 103 20.81 -4.94 -9.59
CA ARG A 103 19.76 -5.81 -9.07
C ARG A 103 19.33 -5.36 -7.68
N ILE A 104 18.02 -5.24 -7.51
CA ILE A 104 17.34 -4.74 -6.32
C ILE A 104 17.70 -5.59 -5.10
N GLN A 105 18.39 -4.98 -4.13
CA GLN A 105 18.69 -5.63 -2.84
C GLN A 105 17.86 -5.04 -1.68
N SER A 106 17.08 -3.97 -1.90
CA SER A 106 16.35 -3.25 -0.85
C SER A 106 14.99 -2.74 -1.30
N LEU A 107 13.99 -2.81 -0.41
CA LEU A 107 12.67 -2.20 -0.61
C LEU A 107 12.74 -0.71 -0.90
N LYS A 108 13.76 -0.03 -0.36
CA LYS A 108 13.96 1.42 -0.53
C LYS A 108 14.32 1.83 -1.96
N SER A 109 14.77 0.90 -2.81
CA SER A 109 15.04 1.21 -4.22
C SER A 109 13.82 1.04 -5.13
N LEU A 110 12.76 0.36 -4.66
CA LEU A 110 11.56 0.11 -5.47
C LEU A 110 10.88 1.39 -5.97
N PRO A 111 10.68 2.45 -5.15
CA PRO A 111 10.06 3.68 -5.63
C PRO A 111 10.84 4.33 -6.77
N TRP A 112 12.17 4.39 -6.63
CA TRP A 112 13.05 4.97 -7.63
C TRP A 112 13.09 4.13 -8.92
N CYS A 113 13.10 2.80 -8.80
CA CYS A 113 13.02 1.91 -9.96
C CYS A 113 11.71 2.10 -10.73
N PHE A 114 10.57 2.10 -10.02
CA PHE A 114 9.26 2.36 -10.60
C PHE A 114 9.25 3.71 -11.33
N LEU A 115 9.67 4.79 -10.65
CA LEU A 115 9.68 6.14 -11.21
C LEU A 115 10.60 6.24 -12.44
N ARG A 116 11.82 5.69 -12.40
CA ARG A 116 12.75 5.70 -13.54
C ARG A 116 12.16 4.95 -14.75
N LYS A 117 11.69 3.72 -14.55
CA LYS A 117 11.04 2.93 -15.60
C LYS A 117 9.82 3.66 -16.16
N LEU A 118 9.01 4.28 -15.30
CA LEU A 118 7.83 5.03 -15.71
C LEU A 118 8.19 6.26 -16.54
N MET A 119 9.19 7.04 -16.15
CA MET A 119 9.65 8.22 -16.90
C MET A 119 10.18 7.84 -18.29
N MET A 120 10.77 6.64 -18.41
CA MET A 120 11.19 6.04 -19.67
C MET A 120 10.06 5.35 -20.46
N VAL A 121 8.81 5.45 -20.02
CA VAL A 121 7.63 4.81 -20.64
C VAL A 121 7.81 3.29 -20.80
N ASN A 122 8.44 2.67 -19.81
CA ASN A 122 8.67 1.23 -19.81
C ASN A 122 7.41 0.47 -19.36
N VAL A 123 6.86 -0.37 -20.24
CA VAL A 123 5.64 -1.16 -19.98
C VAL A 123 5.79 -2.18 -18.84
N THR A 124 7.01 -2.48 -18.41
CA THR A 124 7.30 -3.34 -17.24
C THR A 124 7.44 -2.56 -15.93
N ALA A 125 7.16 -1.24 -15.91
CA ALA A 125 7.42 -0.39 -14.75
C ALA A 125 6.73 -0.86 -13.46
N ARG A 126 5.59 -1.56 -13.53
CA ARG A 126 4.88 -2.10 -12.36
C ARG A 126 5.40 -3.45 -11.85
N SER A 127 6.21 -4.15 -12.64
CA SER A 127 6.88 -5.38 -12.24
C SER A 127 8.18 -5.03 -11.52
N VAL A 128 8.06 -4.65 -10.24
CA VAL A 128 9.19 -4.28 -9.38
C VAL A 128 9.31 -5.29 -8.25
N GLY A 129 9.79 -6.49 -8.58
CA GLY A 129 10.15 -7.50 -7.59
C GLY A 129 11.58 -7.28 -7.07
N CYS A 130 11.82 -7.53 -5.77
CA CYS A 130 13.17 -7.72 -5.26
C CYS A 130 13.65 -9.13 -5.65
N GLU A 131 14.38 -9.28 -6.74
CA GLU A 131 15.07 -10.56 -7.03
C GLU A 131 16.28 -10.69 -6.10
N ALA A 132 16.05 -11.22 -4.90
CA ALA A 132 17.12 -11.75 -4.09
C ALA A 132 17.80 -12.87 -4.90
N LYS A 133 19.13 -12.79 -5.08
CA LYS A 133 19.92 -13.78 -5.81
C LYS A 133 19.61 -15.19 -5.30
N GLN A 134 18.88 -15.99 -6.08
CA GLN A 134 18.98 -17.44 -6.01
C GLN A 134 20.01 -17.86 -7.05
N ASP A 135 21.27 -17.88 -6.65
CA ASP A 135 22.33 -18.49 -7.45
C ASP A 135 22.11 -20.02 -7.48
N MET A 136 21.55 -20.54 -8.59
CA MET A 136 22.13 -21.57 -9.47
C MET A 136 21.12 -22.54 -10.12
N ALA A 137 21.16 -22.50 -11.46
CA ALA A 137 20.94 -23.56 -12.46
C ALA A 137 19.51 -24.05 -12.79
N PRO A 138 19.22 -24.31 -14.09
CA PRO A 138 17.89 -24.68 -14.57
C PRO A 138 17.63 -26.19 -14.51
N GLN A 139 16.33 -26.54 -14.53
CA GLN A 139 15.72 -27.87 -14.72
C GLN A 139 15.39 -28.61 -13.41
N ASN A 140 14.12 -28.62 -12.99
CA ASN A 140 13.09 -29.50 -13.55
C ASN A 140 11.69 -29.12 -13.05
N LEU A 141 10.73 -29.26 -13.96
CA LEU A 141 9.30 -29.27 -13.72
C LEU A 141 8.95 -30.59 -13.01
N ASP A 142 8.69 -30.54 -11.70
CA ASP A 142 7.76 -31.39 -10.95
C ASP A 142 8.11 -31.38 -9.46
N SER A 143 7.37 -30.60 -8.67
CA SER A 143 6.85 -30.99 -7.35
C SER A 143 6.11 -29.83 -6.69
N LEU A 144 4.80 -30.01 -6.59
CA LEU A 144 3.92 -29.27 -5.68
C LEU A 144 4.32 -29.51 -4.22
N GLN A 145 4.07 -28.48 -3.40
CA GLN A 145 3.86 -28.51 -1.95
C GLN A 145 5.07 -28.84 -1.06
N HIS A 146 5.58 -27.82 -0.36
CA HIS A 146 5.71 -27.94 1.09
C HIS A 146 5.63 -26.59 1.80
N ASN A 147 4.86 -26.58 2.88
CA ASN A 147 4.73 -25.53 3.88
C ASN A 147 6.08 -25.09 4.44
N THR A 148 6.22 -23.80 4.74
CA THR A 148 6.99 -23.34 5.89
C THR A 148 6.32 -22.10 6.49
N ASP A 149 5.55 -22.33 7.55
CA ASP A 149 5.32 -21.35 8.60
C ASP A 149 6.68 -20.87 9.12
N ASN A 150 7.01 -19.60 8.86
CA ASN A 150 8.08 -18.91 9.55
C ASN A 150 7.57 -17.51 9.92
N PRO A 151 7.18 -17.23 11.18
CA PRO A 151 6.41 -16.03 11.52
C PRO A 151 7.21 -14.72 11.57
N GLN A 152 8.48 -14.69 11.14
CA GLN A 152 9.38 -13.54 11.39
C GLN A 152 10.36 -13.20 10.24
N GLY A 153 10.02 -13.57 9.00
CA GLY A 153 10.69 -13.00 7.82
C GLY A 153 9.85 -11.87 7.25
N HIS A 154 10.26 -10.60 7.40
CA HIS A 154 9.67 -9.52 6.62
C HIS A 154 9.91 -9.84 5.14
N SER A 155 8.88 -10.32 4.45
CA SER A 155 8.97 -10.54 3.01
C SER A 155 9.29 -9.20 2.36
N ASN A 156 10.39 -9.12 1.60
CA ASN A 156 10.80 -7.95 0.79
C ASN A 156 9.85 -7.72 -0.41
N ILE A 157 8.56 -7.95 -0.21
CA ILE A 157 7.54 -7.99 -1.24
C ILE A 157 6.51 -6.93 -0.90
N VAL A 158 6.28 -6.00 -1.83
CA VAL A 158 5.31 -4.93 -1.70
C VAL A 158 4.29 -5.07 -2.83
N ASN A 159 3.01 -4.94 -2.51
CA ASN A 159 1.98 -4.95 -3.53
C ASN A 159 2.21 -3.77 -4.50
N PRO A 160 2.23 -3.96 -5.83
CA PRO A 160 2.46 -2.87 -6.78
C PRO A 160 1.49 -1.69 -6.60
N LEU A 161 0.25 -1.95 -6.19
CA LEU A 161 -0.74 -0.90 -5.93
C LEU A 161 -0.40 -0.10 -4.67
N ASP A 162 0.15 -0.74 -3.63
CA ASP A 162 0.63 -0.05 -2.44
C ASP A 162 1.85 0.81 -2.77
N LEU A 163 2.78 0.29 -3.57
CA LEU A 163 3.95 1.05 -4.06
C LEU A 163 3.50 2.30 -4.83
N ILE A 164 2.63 2.13 -5.84
CA ILE A 164 2.10 3.25 -6.63
C ILE A 164 1.38 4.24 -5.72
N THR A 165 0.48 3.77 -4.85
CA THR A 165 -0.30 4.63 -3.94
C THR A 165 0.61 5.42 -3.00
N ALA A 166 1.63 4.79 -2.42
CA ALA A 166 2.57 5.46 -1.52
C ALA A 166 3.35 6.57 -2.25
N ILE A 167 3.81 6.31 -3.48
CA ILE A 167 4.52 7.32 -4.28
C ILE A 167 3.59 8.48 -4.61
N PHE A 168 2.36 8.22 -5.07
CA PHE A 168 1.38 9.28 -5.33
C PHE A 168 1.12 10.14 -4.09
N LEU A 169 0.94 9.54 -2.92
CA LEU A 169 0.73 10.28 -1.65
C LEU A 169 1.97 11.08 -1.20
N CYS A 170 3.16 10.67 -1.62
CA CYS A 170 4.43 11.35 -1.34
C CYS A 170 4.83 12.40 -2.38
N SER A 171 4.21 12.40 -3.57
CA SER A 171 4.53 13.30 -4.67
C SER A 171 3.78 14.64 -4.60
N ASP A 172 4.37 15.68 -5.19
CA ASP A 172 3.68 16.95 -5.44
C ASP A 172 2.73 16.84 -6.65
N GLY A 173 1.90 17.87 -6.87
CA GLY A 173 0.92 17.86 -7.95
C GLY A 173 1.52 17.76 -9.35
N PHE A 174 2.73 18.31 -9.57
CA PHE A 174 3.40 18.26 -10.87
C PHE A 174 3.91 16.85 -11.18
N LEU A 175 4.55 16.20 -10.20
CA LEU A 175 5.00 14.83 -10.34
C LEU A 175 3.82 13.85 -10.46
N GLN A 176 2.73 14.06 -9.71
CA GLN A 176 1.50 13.27 -9.88
C GLN A 176 0.94 13.37 -11.31
N GLN A 177 0.87 14.57 -11.88
CA GLN A 177 0.43 14.77 -13.26
C GLN A 177 1.33 14.04 -14.27
N GLU A 178 2.65 14.17 -14.12
CA GLU A 178 3.59 13.48 -15.00
C GLU A 178 3.50 11.96 -14.85
N MET A 179 3.34 11.45 -13.62
CA MET A 179 3.11 10.02 -13.37
C MET A 179 1.83 9.55 -14.06
N VAL A 180 0.70 10.26 -13.93
CA VAL A 180 -0.56 9.93 -14.61
C VAL A 180 -0.37 9.91 -16.13
N LEU A 181 0.30 10.91 -16.68
CA LEU A 181 0.59 11.00 -18.11
C LEU A 181 1.40 9.79 -18.60
N LYS A 182 2.50 9.47 -17.92
CA LYS A 182 3.37 8.33 -18.27
C LYS A 182 2.68 7.00 -18.07
N MET A 183 1.90 6.84 -17.01
CA MET A 183 1.08 5.64 -16.77
C MET A 183 0.08 5.43 -17.89
N SER A 184 -0.57 6.50 -18.35
CA SER A 184 -1.47 6.45 -19.51
C SER A 184 -0.74 6.06 -20.80
N MET A 185 0.48 6.55 -21.03
CA MET A 185 1.30 6.16 -22.18
C MET A 185 1.70 4.68 -22.14
N CYS A 186 1.93 4.13 -20.94
CA CYS A 186 2.15 2.70 -20.72
C CYS A 186 0.86 1.86 -20.74
N GLN A 187 -0.30 2.47 -21.02
CA GLN A 187 -1.62 1.82 -20.99
C GLN A 187 -1.98 1.20 -19.62
N PHE A 188 -1.44 1.76 -18.54
CA PHE A 188 -1.81 1.38 -17.18
C PHE A 188 -3.05 2.14 -16.74
N SER A 189 -3.84 1.54 -15.86
CA SER A 189 -4.85 2.27 -15.11
C SER A 189 -4.19 3.35 -14.25
N VAL A 190 -4.81 4.53 -14.18
CA VAL A 190 -4.32 5.66 -13.40
C VAL A 190 -5.18 5.85 -12.14
N PRO A 191 -4.60 6.29 -11.01
CA PRO A 191 -5.39 6.61 -9.82
C PRO A 191 -6.40 7.73 -10.11
N LEU A 192 -7.69 7.45 -9.90
CA LEU A 192 -8.78 8.43 -9.95
C LEU A 192 -9.08 8.98 -8.56
N LEU A 193 -9.17 8.09 -7.57
CA LEU A 193 -9.29 8.45 -6.15
C LEU A 193 -8.27 7.67 -5.33
N LEU A 194 -7.41 8.39 -4.62
CA LEU A 194 -6.51 7.78 -3.65
C LEU A 194 -7.27 7.40 -2.36
N PRO A 195 -6.84 6.36 -1.63
CA PRO A 195 -7.34 6.07 -0.30
C PRO A 195 -7.21 7.30 0.60
N LYS A 196 -8.30 7.66 1.30
CA LYS A 196 -8.49 8.90 2.09
C LYS A 196 -8.86 10.18 1.33
N CYS A 197 -9.24 10.09 0.06
CA CYS A 197 -9.78 11.25 -0.64
C CYS A 197 -11.27 11.48 -0.28
N ASP A 198 -11.54 12.44 0.59
CA ASP A 198 -12.88 13.05 0.74
C ASP A 198 -13.10 14.01 -0.43
N ALA A 199 -13.28 13.47 -1.64
CA ALA A 199 -13.65 14.25 -2.80
C ALA A 199 -15.17 14.29 -2.93
N GLN A 200 -15.75 15.47 -2.68
CA GLN A 200 -17.13 15.77 -3.00
C GLN A 200 -17.30 15.90 -4.52
N GLU A 201 -18.14 15.02 -5.06
CA GLU A 201 -18.86 15.11 -6.34
C GLU A 201 -18.04 15.12 -7.65
N CYS A 202 -17.90 13.94 -8.27
CA CYS A 202 -17.91 13.81 -9.74
C CYS A 202 -18.84 12.65 -10.13
N THR A 203 -19.94 12.93 -10.84
CA THR A 203 -20.82 11.88 -11.35
C THR A 203 -20.30 11.34 -12.68
N LEU A 204 -19.90 10.07 -12.73
CA LEU A 204 -19.64 9.32 -13.96
C LEU A 204 -20.73 8.26 -14.14
N MET A 205 -21.29 8.11 -15.34
CA MET A 205 -22.25 7.03 -15.62
C MET A 205 -21.55 5.67 -15.56
N LEU A 206 -21.95 4.81 -14.61
CA LEU A 206 -21.27 3.55 -14.31
C LEU A 206 -22.14 2.31 -14.59
N TRP A 207 -21.57 1.29 -15.21
CA TRP A 207 -22.02 -0.10 -15.09
C TRP A 207 -21.09 -0.79 -14.09
N ALA A 208 -21.60 -1.14 -12.91
CA ALA A 208 -20.81 -1.81 -11.87
C ALA A 208 -20.89 -3.34 -12.02
N VAL A 209 -19.76 -4.00 -12.27
CA VAL A 209 -19.67 -5.46 -12.27
C VAL A 209 -19.17 -5.95 -10.92
N GLY A 210 -20.10 -6.38 -10.06
CA GLY A 210 -19.78 -7.12 -8.84
C GLY A 210 -19.53 -8.59 -9.17
N LEU A 211 -18.28 -9.00 -9.31
CA LEU A 211 -17.94 -10.43 -9.34
C LEU A 211 -17.86 -10.91 -7.90
N GLY A 212 -18.67 -11.91 -7.56
CA GLY A 212 -18.60 -12.63 -6.28
C GLY A 212 -17.31 -13.45 -6.15
N ASN A 213 -17.32 -14.52 -5.35
CA ASN A 213 -16.17 -15.42 -5.21
C ASN A 213 -15.93 -16.22 -6.51
N SER A 214 -15.25 -15.62 -7.48
CA SER A 214 -14.81 -16.24 -8.73
C SER A 214 -13.33 -16.61 -8.67
N SER A 215 -12.97 -17.71 -9.34
CA SER A 215 -11.56 -18.09 -9.52
C SER A 215 -10.77 -17.09 -10.37
N LEU A 216 -11.46 -16.31 -11.23
CA LEU A 216 -10.89 -15.21 -12.01
C LEU A 216 -11.06 -13.89 -11.27
N SER A 217 -10.03 -13.04 -11.28
CA SER A 217 -10.11 -11.71 -10.66
C SER A 217 -10.80 -10.71 -11.57
N LYS A 218 -11.50 -9.72 -10.98
CA LYS A 218 -12.16 -8.63 -11.71
C LYS A 218 -11.24 -7.95 -12.72
N SER A 219 -10.06 -7.54 -12.26
CA SER A 219 -9.05 -6.89 -13.08
C SER A 219 -8.58 -7.75 -14.26
N HIS A 220 -8.50 -9.07 -14.08
CA HIS A 220 -8.11 -9.98 -15.16
C HIS A 220 -9.17 -10.01 -16.28
N ILE A 221 -10.45 -10.08 -15.92
CA ILE A 221 -11.55 -10.01 -16.89
C ILE A 221 -11.57 -8.63 -17.57
N LEU A 222 -11.39 -7.55 -16.81
CA LEU A 222 -11.35 -6.20 -17.37
C LEU A 222 -10.21 -6.04 -18.38
N ASN A 223 -9.01 -6.54 -18.08
CA ASN A 223 -7.89 -6.52 -19.02
C ASN A 223 -8.25 -7.28 -20.30
N GLN A 224 -8.84 -8.48 -20.21
CA GLN A 224 -9.28 -9.21 -21.41
C GLN A 224 -10.28 -8.45 -22.28
N VAL A 225 -11.11 -7.58 -21.69
CA VAL A 225 -12.12 -6.79 -22.42
C VAL A 225 -11.53 -5.55 -23.07
N ILE A 226 -10.63 -4.84 -22.39
CA ILE A 226 -10.12 -3.54 -22.85
C ILE A 226 -8.78 -3.63 -23.57
N SER A 227 -8.05 -4.74 -23.46
CA SER A 227 -6.79 -4.93 -24.17
C SER A 227 -7.04 -5.37 -25.62
N ASN A 228 -6.14 -4.96 -26.51
CA ASN A 228 -6.15 -5.44 -27.89
C ASN A 228 -5.72 -6.92 -27.93
N PRO A 229 -6.48 -7.84 -28.57
CA PRO A 229 -6.12 -9.26 -28.66
C PRO A 229 -4.74 -9.54 -29.28
N GLN A 230 -4.25 -8.66 -30.15
CA GLN A 230 -2.93 -8.80 -30.80
C GLN A 230 -1.78 -8.22 -29.97
N GLN A 231 -2.09 -7.33 -29.02
CA GLN A 231 -1.13 -6.65 -28.15
C GLN A 231 -1.71 -6.59 -26.73
N TYR A 232 -1.84 -7.77 -26.13
CA TYR A 232 -2.34 -7.89 -24.77
C TYR A 232 -1.39 -7.16 -23.81
N HIS A 233 -1.96 -6.33 -22.95
CA HIS A 233 -1.26 -5.58 -21.93
C HIS A 233 -2.14 -5.57 -20.69
N ASP A 234 -1.58 -5.84 -19.52
CA ASP A 234 -2.36 -5.78 -18.29
C ASP A 234 -2.64 -4.32 -17.93
N THR A 235 -3.81 -3.79 -18.24
CA THR A 235 -4.13 -2.40 -17.85
C THR A 235 -4.23 -2.26 -16.33
N PHE A 236 -5.04 -3.10 -15.68
CA PHE A 236 -5.20 -3.14 -14.23
C PHE A 236 -4.33 -4.24 -13.61
N VAL A 237 -3.75 -3.96 -12.44
CA VAL A 237 -3.02 -4.99 -11.67
C VAL A 237 -3.97 -6.12 -11.27
N HIS A 238 -3.62 -7.38 -11.51
CA HIS A 238 -4.43 -8.54 -11.16
C HIS A 238 -3.59 -9.64 -10.52
N LYS A 239 -4.21 -10.54 -9.74
CA LYS A 239 -3.54 -11.49 -8.85
C LYS A 239 -2.49 -12.44 -9.46
N ASN A 240 -2.43 -12.57 -10.79
CA ASN A 240 -1.42 -13.43 -11.44
C ASN A 240 -0.17 -12.64 -11.84
N MET A 241 -0.12 -11.32 -11.59
CA MET A 241 1.08 -10.51 -11.80
C MET A 241 2.04 -10.64 -10.61
N ASP A 242 3.32 -10.35 -10.82
CA ASP A 242 4.33 -10.41 -9.78
C ASP A 242 3.96 -9.53 -8.57
N CYS A 243 4.11 -10.09 -7.37
CA CYS A 243 3.83 -9.43 -6.08
C CYS A 243 2.37 -8.95 -5.90
N SER A 244 1.48 -9.19 -6.87
CA SER A 244 0.14 -8.59 -6.89
C SER A 244 -0.90 -9.27 -5.97
N ASP A 245 -0.67 -10.54 -5.64
CA ASP A 245 -1.50 -11.31 -4.70
C ASP A 245 -1.10 -11.10 -3.24
N THR A 246 -0.04 -10.32 -2.99
CA THR A 246 0.33 -9.95 -1.62
C THR A 246 -0.74 -9.10 -0.97
N PRO A 247 -0.99 -9.26 0.35
CA PRO A 247 -1.96 -8.45 1.06
C PRO A 247 -1.69 -6.95 0.88
N ARG A 248 -2.71 -6.20 0.49
CA ARG A 248 -2.65 -4.74 0.38
C ARG A 248 -2.64 -4.11 1.77
N ARG A 249 -1.67 -3.22 2.03
CA ARG A 249 -1.51 -2.45 3.27
C ARG A 249 -2.27 -1.13 3.22
N ILE A 250 -2.24 -0.42 2.08
CA ILE A 250 -2.79 0.94 1.99
C ILE A 250 -3.70 1.18 0.78
N SER A 251 -3.64 0.33 -0.24
CA SER A 251 -4.34 0.53 -1.52
C SER A 251 -5.78 -0.04 -1.55
N ASN A 252 -6.31 -0.54 -0.44
CA ASN A 252 -7.75 -0.77 -0.34
C ASN A 252 -8.47 0.59 -0.30
N GLY A 253 -9.54 0.74 -1.08
CA GLY A 253 -10.24 2.01 -1.31
C GLY A 253 -9.68 2.81 -2.49
N LEU A 254 -8.60 2.38 -3.13
CA LEU A 254 -8.10 2.99 -4.37
C LEU A 254 -9.13 2.79 -5.48
N VAL A 255 -9.52 3.86 -6.16
CA VAL A 255 -10.27 3.80 -7.41
C VAL A 255 -9.31 4.12 -8.55
N GLU A 256 -9.10 3.15 -9.43
CA GLU A 256 -8.33 3.34 -10.65
C GLU A 256 -9.27 3.54 -11.83
N ILE A 257 -8.86 4.29 -12.85
CA ILE A 257 -9.60 4.44 -14.10
C ILE A 257 -8.71 4.08 -15.28
N SER A 258 -9.31 3.51 -16.31
CA SER A 258 -8.71 3.40 -17.64
C SER A 258 -9.78 3.60 -18.70
N TRP A 259 -9.34 3.84 -19.93
CA TRP A 259 -10.21 4.07 -21.07
C TRP A 259 -9.74 3.27 -22.28
N TYR A 260 -10.71 2.78 -23.03
CA TYR A 260 -10.56 2.22 -24.35
C TYR A 260 -11.09 3.24 -25.36
N LEU A 261 -10.25 3.67 -26.29
CA LEU A 261 -10.65 4.52 -27.41
C LEU A 261 -10.46 3.73 -28.72
N PRO A 262 -11.54 3.45 -29.47
CA PRO A 262 -11.40 2.80 -30.78
C PRO A 262 -10.64 3.69 -31.76
N CYS A 263 -9.81 3.07 -32.58
CA CYS A 263 -9.02 3.75 -33.61
C CYS A 263 -9.75 3.82 -34.96
N GLY A 264 -10.97 3.29 -35.06
CA GLY A 264 -11.78 3.23 -36.28
C GLY A 264 -11.44 2.04 -37.18
N ASN A 265 -10.67 1.06 -36.69
CA ASN A 265 -10.26 -0.12 -37.44
C ASN A 265 -11.08 -1.34 -36.98
N GLN A 266 -12.01 -1.77 -37.82
CA GLN A 266 -12.93 -2.89 -37.52
C GLN A 266 -12.23 -4.24 -37.28
N ASN A 267 -10.97 -4.40 -37.71
CA ASN A 267 -10.22 -5.64 -37.53
C ASN A 267 -9.46 -5.71 -36.18
N SER A 268 -9.26 -4.58 -35.51
CA SER A 268 -8.51 -4.50 -34.24
C SER A 268 -9.33 -3.92 -33.10
N ASP A 269 -10.40 -3.16 -33.40
CA ASP A 269 -11.22 -2.53 -32.38
C ASP A 269 -12.17 -3.56 -31.74
N VAL A 270 -11.99 -3.80 -30.44
CA VAL A 270 -12.84 -4.69 -29.65
C VAL A 270 -14.23 -4.06 -29.42
N LEU A 271 -14.27 -2.74 -29.22
CA LEU A 271 -15.49 -1.97 -29.02
C LEU A 271 -15.59 -0.86 -30.07
N SER A 272 -16.77 -0.64 -30.64
CA SER A 272 -16.98 0.41 -31.65
C SER A 272 -17.17 1.82 -31.06
N LYS A 273 -17.25 1.92 -29.72
CA LYS A 273 -17.44 3.17 -28.99
C LYS A 273 -16.38 3.31 -27.89
N PRO A 274 -15.98 4.54 -27.54
CA PRO A 274 -15.14 4.78 -26.37
C PRO A 274 -15.79 4.20 -25.11
N LEU A 275 -14.97 3.61 -24.24
CA LEU A 275 -15.37 3.05 -22.95
C LEU A 275 -14.41 3.54 -21.87
N ALA A 276 -14.94 4.08 -20.78
CA ALA A 276 -14.17 4.32 -19.56
C ALA A 276 -14.57 3.28 -18.51
N VAL A 277 -13.59 2.73 -17.81
CA VAL A 277 -13.76 1.72 -16.78
C VAL A 277 -13.10 2.19 -15.50
N THR A 278 -13.85 2.23 -14.40
CA THR A 278 -13.29 2.42 -13.07
C THR A 278 -13.24 1.10 -12.31
N ASN A 279 -12.25 0.95 -11.44
CA ASN A 279 -12.02 -0.25 -10.66
C ASN A 279 -11.71 0.14 -9.21
N LEU A 280 -12.65 -0.15 -8.31
CA LEU A 280 -12.47 0.01 -6.87
C LEU A 280 -11.75 -1.22 -6.29
N ARG A 281 -10.64 -0.98 -5.59
CA ARG A 281 -9.87 -2.00 -4.87
C ARG A 281 -10.44 -2.22 -3.48
N GLY A 282 -10.74 -3.48 -3.16
CA GLY A 282 -11.30 -3.88 -1.87
C GLY A 282 -12.78 -4.25 -1.95
N ASP A 283 -13.40 -4.45 -0.79
CA ASP A 283 -14.83 -4.75 -0.67
C ASP A 283 -15.62 -3.45 -0.54
N LEU A 284 -16.61 -3.30 -1.41
CA LEU A 284 -17.48 -2.13 -1.52
C LEU A 284 -18.14 -1.74 -0.19
N ASN A 285 -18.46 -2.73 0.66
CA ASN A 285 -19.15 -2.51 1.92
C ASN A 285 -18.36 -1.62 2.88
N TYR A 286 -17.04 -1.54 2.73
CA TYR A 286 -16.14 -0.74 3.57
C TYR A 286 -15.83 0.64 2.98
N PHE A 287 -16.14 0.90 1.70
CA PHE A 287 -15.70 2.10 0.95
C PHE A 287 -16.88 2.90 0.40
N LYS A 288 -17.80 3.31 1.29
CA LYS A 288 -19.05 4.00 0.94
C LYS A 288 -18.82 5.35 0.25
N THR A 289 -17.81 6.11 0.64
CA THR A 289 -17.50 7.41 0.01
C THR A 289 -17.09 7.23 -1.46
N GLN A 290 -16.19 6.28 -1.73
CA GLN A 290 -15.76 5.95 -3.09
C GLN A 290 -16.92 5.40 -3.91
N TYR A 291 -17.78 4.58 -3.30
CA TYR A 291 -18.99 4.11 -3.96
C TYR A 291 -19.94 5.26 -4.34
N SER A 292 -20.19 6.18 -3.41
CA SER A 292 -21.04 7.35 -3.64
C SER A 292 -20.45 8.34 -4.66
N PHE A 293 -19.13 8.33 -4.85
CA PHE A 293 -18.51 9.09 -5.94
C PHE A 293 -18.77 8.41 -7.30
N LEU A 294 -18.82 7.08 -7.31
CA LEU A 294 -18.96 6.29 -8.53
C LEU A 294 -20.41 6.09 -8.99
N CYS A 295 -21.41 6.39 -8.16
CA CYS A 295 -22.84 6.13 -8.40
C CYS A 295 -23.69 7.30 -7.90
#